data_AF-A0A5C4JJX1-F1
#
_entry.id   AF-A0A5C4JJX1-F1
#
_cell.length_a   1.000
_cell.length_b   1.000
_cell.length_c   1.000
_cell.angle_alpha   90.00
_cell.angle_beta   90.00
_cell.angle_gamma   90.00
#
_symmetry.space_group_name_H-M   'P 1'
#
loop_
_entity.id
_entity.type
_entity.pdbx_description
1 polymer ?
#
loop_
_entity_poly.entity_id
_entity_poly.type
_entity_poly.pdbx_seq_one_letter_code
_entity_poly.pdbx_strand_id
1 'polypeptide(L)'
;MSSTARIDGALRTPLLGPDVTTVFSGGWSAAYDWVADRVVAAGAPRRIPFPAPFDRDLAGALPGQGDFSAFHYVFKDDKYLRLRASDGLPDAAPADTAPNWDLPPGWTSVDAVFAGGGAKSRFAYFFRRDEYSRFDWTTNARSPNYPKLFTPNWHATGPFTAGIDGEIPGLRSFGTKAYLFRIARTVVDDDGHPIAAGLGRTVSAPIYARYDYDSETFEFTITDPFEVVAQWPGLLPILDAGAATDVALDWVDRTLAALGGPVTPAIATACRHHFAMTGTIDTTVIRARLGEIRTRLNDIPNAFRWTPGLRFAAQTSQGSFTEVGDIFSTFHGPSGRAAALIHEAVHFTFGAGPDVPEWSGATIAGVSHGIATDPGTGASLGAYADLTTAAALTNPSSYAAFAQEVANGEDTRFGAGRPQE
;
A
#
# COMPACT_ATOMS: atom_id res chain seq x y z
N MET A 1 8.24 -0.30 -10.42
CA MET A 1 6.93 -0.35 -11.07
C MET A 1 6.34 -1.68 -10.67
N SER A 2 5.52 -1.66 -9.62
CA SER A 2 4.88 -2.81 -8.98
C SER A 2 4.24 -2.34 -7.68
N SER A 3 3.15 -3.02 -7.28
CA SER A 3 2.61 -2.90 -5.94
C SER A 3 3.69 -3.16 -4.89
N THR A 4 3.62 -2.46 -3.76
CA THR A 4 4.44 -2.75 -2.57
C THR A 4 3.58 -3.11 -1.37
N ALA A 5 2.27 -3.26 -1.56
CA ALA A 5 1.34 -3.62 -0.50
C ALA A 5 1.70 -5.02 0.03
N ARG A 6 2.08 -5.08 1.31
CA ARG A 6 2.26 -6.33 2.05
C ARG A 6 0.94 -6.65 2.71
N ILE A 7 0.31 -7.75 2.32
CA ILE A 7 -0.90 -8.20 3.01
C ILE A 7 -0.48 -8.76 4.38
N ASP A 8 -0.90 -8.08 5.44
CA ASP A 8 -0.60 -8.44 6.82
C ASP A 8 -1.62 -9.44 7.39
N GLY A 9 -2.82 -9.48 6.81
CA GLY A 9 -3.90 -10.37 7.22
C GLY A 9 -5.26 -9.78 6.89
N ALA A 10 -6.33 -10.46 7.28
CA ALA A 10 -7.68 -10.02 6.98
C ALA A 10 -8.72 -10.51 8.00
N LEU A 11 -9.83 -9.76 8.12
CA LEU A 11 -10.97 -10.12 8.97
C LEU A 11 -12.27 -10.00 8.18
N ARG A 12 -13.17 -10.96 8.38
CA ARG A 12 -14.57 -10.81 7.92
C ARG A 12 -15.20 -9.62 8.63
N THR A 13 -15.94 -8.80 7.90
CA THR A 13 -16.57 -7.60 8.45
C THR A 13 -18.08 -7.65 8.21
N PRO A 14 -18.83 -8.36 9.07
CA PRO A 14 -20.28 -8.57 8.87
C PRO A 14 -21.07 -7.26 8.71
N LEU A 15 -20.60 -6.16 9.29
CA LEU A 15 -21.19 -4.83 9.16
C LEU A 15 -21.18 -4.29 7.72
N LEU A 16 -20.21 -4.71 6.89
CA LEU A 16 -20.13 -4.35 5.47
C LEU A 16 -20.80 -5.39 4.56
N GLY A 17 -21.17 -6.55 5.12
CA GLY A 17 -21.79 -7.66 4.42
C GLY A 17 -21.15 -9.01 4.77
N PRO A 18 -21.88 -10.12 4.62
CA PRO A 18 -21.37 -11.46 4.93
C PRO A 18 -20.26 -11.92 3.97
N ASP A 19 -20.21 -11.32 2.77
CA ASP A 19 -19.27 -11.64 1.69
C ASP A 19 -18.17 -10.58 1.56
N VAL A 20 -17.91 -9.81 2.62
CA VAL A 20 -16.88 -8.76 2.64
C VAL A 20 -15.80 -9.06 3.65
N THR A 21 -14.55 -8.95 3.19
CA THR A 21 -13.34 -9.12 4.00
C THR A 21 -12.59 -7.81 4.06
N THR A 22 -12.27 -7.32 5.27
CA THR A 22 -11.34 -6.21 5.45
C THR A 22 -9.92 -6.75 5.45
N VAL A 23 -9.11 -6.26 4.53
CA VAL A 23 -7.71 -6.64 4.32
C VAL A 23 -6.81 -5.55 4.90
N PHE A 24 -5.76 -5.94 5.62
CA PHE A 24 -4.80 -5.04 6.26
C PHE A 24 -3.45 -5.06 5.51
N SER A 25 -2.83 -3.89 5.37
CA SER A 25 -1.50 -3.72 4.81
C SER A 25 -0.84 -2.47 5.36
N GLY A 26 0.27 -2.63 6.09
CA GLY A 26 0.94 -1.53 6.78
C GLY A 26 -0.03 -0.85 7.74
N GLY A 27 -0.13 0.49 7.70
CA GLY A 27 -1.08 1.27 8.50
C GLY A 27 -2.49 1.40 7.93
N TRP A 28 -2.84 0.61 6.91
CA TRP A 28 -4.05 0.80 6.10
C TRP A 28 -4.88 -0.47 5.98
N SER A 29 -6.16 -0.26 5.68
CA SER A 29 -7.11 -1.33 5.41
C SER A 29 -8.02 -0.99 4.24
N ALA A 30 -8.45 -2.00 3.51
CA ALA A 30 -9.44 -1.90 2.45
C ALA A 30 -10.37 -3.11 2.49
N ALA A 31 -11.66 -2.90 2.23
CA ALA A 31 -12.63 -3.97 2.17
C ALA A 31 -12.67 -4.57 0.75
N TYR A 32 -12.72 -5.89 0.65
CA TYR A 32 -12.86 -6.65 -0.59
C TYR A 32 -14.21 -7.37 -0.60
N ASP A 33 -14.99 -7.16 -1.65
CA ASP A 33 -16.30 -7.79 -1.85
C ASP A 33 -16.15 -9.00 -2.77
N TRP A 34 -16.44 -10.19 -2.23
CA TRP A 34 -16.33 -11.46 -2.95
C TRP A 34 -17.48 -11.73 -3.92
N VAL A 35 -18.57 -10.97 -3.86
CA VAL A 35 -19.67 -11.03 -4.83
C VAL A 35 -19.33 -10.16 -6.03
N ALA A 36 -18.85 -8.94 -5.77
CA ALA A 36 -18.46 -8.01 -6.82
C ALA A 36 -17.07 -8.29 -7.41
N ASP A 37 -16.27 -9.10 -6.70
CA ASP A 37 -14.88 -9.46 -7.01
C ASP A 37 -13.97 -8.23 -7.20
N ARG A 38 -14.04 -7.31 -6.24
CA ARG A 38 -13.28 -6.06 -6.24
C ARG A 38 -13.27 -5.39 -4.88
N VAL A 39 -12.39 -4.40 -4.74
CA VAL A 39 -12.39 -3.50 -3.59
C VAL A 39 -13.72 -2.74 -3.45
N VAL A 40 -14.20 -2.61 -2.21
CA VAL A 40 -15.28 -1.69 -1.85
C VAL A 40 -14.69 -0.29 -1.81
N ALA A 41 -14.88 0.47 -2.88
CA ALA A 41 -14.27 1.79 -3.05
C ALA A 41 -14.76 2.84 -2.03
N ALA A 42 -15.96 2.69 -1.47
CA ALA A 42 -16.56 3.69 -0.60
C ALA A 42 -15.79 3.85 0.73
N GLY A 43 -15.06 4.96 0.85
CA GLY A 43 -14.27 5.31 2.02
C GLY A 43 -13.11 4.34 2.26
N ALA A 44 -12.45 3.87 1.21
CA ALA A 44 -11.24 3.06 1.29
C ALA A 44 -10.08 3.76 0.55
N PRO A 45 -8.83 3.63 1.02
CA PRO A 45 -8.40 2.87 2.19
C PRO A 45 -8.70 3.64 3.49
N ARG A 46 -8.74 2.92 4.61
CA ARG A 46 -8.89 3.52 5.94
C ARG A 46 -7.67 3.23 6.78
N ARG A 47 -7.31 4.17 7.66
CA ARG A 47 -6.38 3.88 8.75
C ARG A 47 -6.91 2.72 9.58
N ILE A 48 -6.00 1.83 9.96
CA ILE A 48 -6.32 0.79 10.92
C ILE A 48 -6.70 1.50 12.24
N PRO A 49 -7.91 1.27 12.80
CA PRO A 49 -8.43 2.06 13.91
C PRO A 49 -7.95 1.56 15.28
N PHE A 50 -7.03 0.59 15.31
CA PHE A 50 -6.55 -0.02 16.54
C PHE A 50 -5.51 0.88 17.22
N PRO A 51 -5.37 0.82 18.57
CA PRO A 51 -4.33 1.57 19.26
C PRO A 51 -2.94 1.05 18.87
N ALA A 52 -1.94 1.94 18.91
CA ALA A 52 -0.55 1.55 18.76
C ALA A 52 -0.16 0.45 19.78
N PRO A 53 0.67 -0.54 19.40
CA PRO A 53 1.34 -0.67 18.10
C PRO A 53 0.53 -1.42 17.02
N PHE A 54 -0.75 -1.72 17.26
CA PHE A 54 -1.60 -2.48 16.33
C PHE A 54 -2.22 -1.63 15.21
N ASP A 55 -1.86 -0.34 15.14
CA ASP A 55 -2.30 0.57 14.08
C ASP A 55 -1.57 0.34 12.75
N ARG A 56 -0.59 -0.58 12.70
CA ARG A 56 0.18 -0.90 11.50
C ARG A 56 0.91 -2.24 11.55
N ASP A 57 1.35 -2.69 10.37
CA ASP A 57 2.35 -3.75 10.16
C ASP A 57 2.04 -5.02 10.95
N LEU A 58 0.77 -5.45 10.89
CA LEU A 58 0.30 -6.60 11.67
C LEU A 58 1.05 -7.87 11.25
N ALA A 59 1.17 -8.80 12.19
CA ALA A 59 1.61 -10.15 11.90
C ALA A 59 0.44 -11.07 11.49
N GLY A 60 -0.80 -10.58 11.55
CA GLY A 60 -1.97 -11.38 11.23
C GLY A 60 -3.22 -10.94 11.96
N ALA A 61 -4.36 -11.51 11.53
CA ALA A 61 -5.64 -11.32 12.17
C ALA A 61 -6.46 -12.62 12.14
N LEU A 62 -7.22 -12.88 13.20
CA LEU A 62 -8.03 -14.08 13.37
C LEU A 62 -9.45 -13.74 13.80
N PRO A 63 -10.48 -14.29 13.14
CA PRO A 63 -11.79 -14.43 13.77
C PRO A 63 -11.75 -15.54 14.81
N GLY A 64 -12.23 -15.26 16.03
CA GLY A 64 -12.45 -16.28 17.05
C GLY A 64 -13.50 -17.30 16.60
N GLN A 65 -13.39 -18.52 17.13
CA GLN A 65 -14.29 -19.64 16.80
C GLN A 65 -14.89 -20.26 18.07
N GLY A 66 -16.01 -20.96 17.93
CA GLY A 66 -16.69 -21.61 19.07
C GLY A 66 -17.03 -20.59 20.15
N ASP A 67 -16.63 -20.87 21.39
CA ASP A 67 -16.85 -20.00 22.56
C ASP A 67 -16.17 -18.63 22.44
N PHE A 68 -15.26 -18.47 21.47
CA PHE A 68 -14.53 -17.22 21.21
C PHE A 68 -15.09 -16.43 20.02
N SER A 69 -16.21 -16.84 19.41
CA SER A 69 -16.78 -16.19 18.22
C SER A 69 -17.23 -14.74 18.44
N ALA A 70 -17.35 -14.31 19.70
CA ALA A 70 -17.61 -12.92 20.06
C ALA A 70 -16.38 -12.00 19.88
N PHE A 71 -15.21 -12.55 19.53
CA PHE A 71 -13.96 -11.81 19.46
C PHE A 71 -13.23 -11.99 18.13
N HIS A 72 -12.48 -10.96 17.76
CA HIS A 72 -11.41 -11.01 16.78
C HIS A 72 -10.07 -10.75 17.49
N TYR A 73 -8.98 -11.16 16.85
CA TYR A 73 -7.64 -11.03 17.40
C TYR A 73 -6.72 -10.48 16.33
N VAL A 74 -5.92 -9.47 16.67
CA VAL A 74 -4.87 -8.95 15.80
C VAL A 74 -3.53 -9.06 16.50
N PHE A 75 -2.49 -9.37 15.73
CA PHE A 75 -1.18 -9.75 16.27
C PHE A 75 -0.13 -8.76 15.80
N LYS A 76 0.76 -8.37 16.71
CA LYS A 76 1.91 -7.52 16.40
C LYS A 76 3.04 -7.87 17.36
N ASP A 77 4.22 -8.15 16.79
CA ASP A 77 5.41 -8.53 17.54
C ASP A 77 5.14 -9.69 18.51
N ASP A 78 5.33 -9.49 19.82
CA ASP A 78 5.11 -10.48 20.88
C ASP A 78 3.71 -10.40 21.51
N LYS A 79 2.84 -9.51 21.02
CA LYS A 79 1.52 -9.22 21.60
C LYS A 79 0.37 -9.52 20.65
N TYR A 80 -0.80 -9.71 21.23
CA TYR A 80 -2.08 -9.67 20.54
C TYR A 80 -3.04 -8.70 21.22
N LEU A 81 -3.94 -8.15 20.43
CA LEU A 81 -5.06 -7.34 20.88
C LEU A 81 -6.36 -8.07 20.57
N ARG A 82 -7.18 -8.27 21.59
CA ARG A 82 -8.51 -8.86 21.45
C ARG A 82 -9.55 -7.76 21.27
N LEU A 83 -10.36 -7.92 20.24
CA LEU A 83 -11.37 -6.99 19.79
C LEU A 83 -12.73 -7.66 19.90
N ARG A 84 -13.78 -6.93 20.28
CA ARG A 84 -15.15 -7.46 20.18
C ARG A 84 -15.53 -7.54 18.69
N ALA A 85 -16.06 -8.67 18.26
CA ALA A 85 -16.48 -8.86 16.87
C ALA A 85 -17.66 -7.94 16.47
N SER A 86 -18.44 -7.45 17.45
CA SER A 86 -19.61 -6.61 17.22
C SER A 86 -19.30 -5.18 16.80
N ASP A 87 -18.23 -4.59 17.35
CA ASP A 87 -17.87 -3.17 17.16
C ASP A 87 -16.40 -2.96 16.76
N GLY A 88 -15.57 -4.01 16.77
CA GLY A 88 -14.14 -3.94 16.47
C GLY A 88 -13.30 -3.22 17.53
N LEU A 89 -13.88 -2.91 18.69
CA LEU A 89 -13.19 -2.19 19.76
C LEU A 89 -12.46 -3.17 20.69
N PRO A 90 -11.32 -2.76 21.28
CA PRO A 90 -10.64 -3.53 22.30
C PRO A 90 -11.56 -3.92 23.47
N ASP A 91 -11.47 -5.17 23.91
CA ASP A 91 -12.17 -5.65 25.10
C ASP A 91 -11.23 -5.74 26.33
N ALA A 92 -9.93 -5.73 26.10
CA ALA A 92 -8.89 -5.77 27.12
C ALA A 92 -7.62 -5.05 26.63
N ALA A 93 -6.66 -4.85 27.55
CA ALA A 93 -5.31 -4.41 27.19
C ALA A 93 -4.59 -5.49 26.35
N PRO A 94 -3.61 -5.11 25.51
CA PRO A 94 -2.78 -6.08 24.79
C PRO A 94 -2.16 -7.12 25.72
N ALA A 95 -2.10 -8.37 25.26
CA ALA A 95 -1.59 -9.50 26.03
C ALA A 95 -0.49 -10.26 25.26
N ASP A 96 0.35 -10.99 25.99
CA ASP A 96 1.45 -11.77 25.40
C ASP A 96 0.93 -12.88 24.51
N THR A 97 1.39 -12.97 23.27
CA THR A 97 0.93 -13.98 22.33
C THR A 97 1.32 -15.38 22.78
N ALA A 98 2.59 -15.61 23.09
CA ALA A 98 3.08 -16.97 23.33
C ALA A 98 2.39 -17.72 24.48
N PRO A 99 2.29 -17.19 25.72
CA PRO A 99 1.66 -17.92 26.82
C PRO A 99 0.13 -18.04 26.67
N ASN A 100 -0.54 -17.08 26.02
CA ASN A 100 -2.00 -17.12 25.87
C ASN A 100 -2.48 -18.03 24.74
N TRP A 101 -1.62 -18.31 23.76
CA TRP A 101 -1.92 -19.17 22.61
C TRP A 101 -1.15 -20.50 22.65
N ASP A 102 -0.54 -20.81 23.80
CA ASP A 102 0.28 -22.02 24.02
C ASP A 102 1.36 -22.23 22.94
N LEU A 103 1.98 -21.13 22.49
CA LEU A 103 3.06 -21.18 21.52
C LEU A 103 4.36 -21.64 22.19
N PRO A 104 5.32 -22.18 21.43
CA PRO A 104 6.61 -22.60 21.98
C PRO A 104 7.30 -21.45 22.76
N PRO A 105 7.96 -21.73 23.91
CA PRO A 105 8.55 -20.68 24.77
C PRO A 105 9.58 -19.75 24.08
N GLY A 106 10.16 -20.17 22.95
CA GLY A 106 11.11 -19.37 22.17
C GLY A 106 10.46 -18.50 21.07
N TRP A 107 9.14 -18.59 20.89
CA TRP A 107 8.42 -17.78 19.90
C TRP A 107 8.08 -16.42 20.49
N THR A 108 9.10 -15.56 20.58
CA THR A 108 8.94 -14.17 21.04
C THR A 108 8.30 -13.25 20.00
N SER A 109 8.06 -13.72 18.79
CA SER A 109 7.18 -13.09 17.80
C SER A 109 6.77 -14.12 16.75
N VAL A 110 5.79 -13.76 15.94
CA VAL A 110 5.26 -14.55 14.82
C VAL A 110 5.39 -13.76 13.53
N ASP A 111 5.60 -14.47 12.42
CA ASP A 111 5.81 -13.87 11.11
C ASP A 111 4.48 -13.71 10.36
N ALA A 112 3.57 -14.67 10.54
CA ALA A 112 2.20 -14.66 10.03
C ALA A 112 1.24 -15.39 11.00
N VAL A 113 -0.02 -14.96 11.03
CA VAL A 113 -1.12 -15.61 11.77
C VAL A 113 -2.38 -15.58 10.92
N PHE A 114 -3.02 -16.73 10.72
CA PHE A 114 -4.28 -16.81 9.99
C PHE A 114 -5.15 -18.02 10.33
N ALA A 115 -6.42 -17.94 9.97
CA ALA A 115 -7.44 -18.92 10.33
C ALA A 115 -7.52 -20.07 9.33
N GLY A 116 -7.84 -21.27 9.81
CA GLY A 116 -8.17 -22.38 8.93
C GLY A 116 -9.52 -22.18 8.23
N GLY A 117 -9.69 -22.79 7.07
CA GLY A 117 -10.94 -22.90 6.31
C GLY A 117 -11.42 -24.33 6.17
N GLY A 118 -12.61 -24.55 5.60
CA GLY A 118 -13.16 -25.88 5.35
C GLY A 118 -13.10 -26.83 6.56
N ALA A 119 -12.59 -28.04 6.36
CA ALA A 119 -12.39 -29.05 7.42
C ALA A 119 -11.39 -28.62 8.52
N LYS A 120 -10.65 -27.53 8.30
CA LYS A 120 -9.66 -26.96 9.23
C LYS A 120 -10.15 -25.68 9.92
N SER A 121 -11.41 -25.29 9.74
CA SER A 121 -12.02 -24.09 10.32
C SER A 121 -11.91 -23.96 11.85
N ARG A 122 -11.75 -25.08 12.57
CA ARG A 122 -11.53 -25.07 14.03
C ARG A 122 -10.10 -24.75 14.47
N PHE A 123 -9.19 -24.49 13.54
CA PHE A 123 -7.79 -24.24 13.84
C PHE A 123 -7.38 -22.80 13.52
N ALA A 124 -6.43 -22.30 14.30
CA ALA A 124 -5.62 -21.14 13.95
C ALA A 124 -4.17 -21.56 13.76
N TYR A 125 -3.47 -20.89 12.85
CA TYR A 125 -2.10 -21.21 12.48
C TYR A 125 -1.18 -20.02 12.73
N PHE A 126 -0.08 -20.28 13.42
CA PHE A 126 0.97 -19.31 13.74
C PHE A 126 2.26 -19.74 13.08
N PHE A 127 2.94 -18.84 12.39
CA PHE A 127 4.15 -19.15 11.63
C PHE A 127 5.35 -18.43 12.22
N ARG A 128 6.48 -19.12 12.25
CA ARG A 128 7.75 -18.54 12.66
C ARG A 128 8.88 -19.27 11.94
N ARG A 129 9.61 -18.54 11.10
CA ARG A 129 10.67 -19.07 10.23
C ARG A 129 10.14 -20.22 9.37
N ASP A 130 10.79 -21.38 9.45
CA ASP A 130 10.43 -22.60 8.75
C ASP A 130 9.48 -23.50 9.55
N GLU A 131 8.93 -23.01 10.67
CA GLU A 131 8.00 -23.75 11.53
C GLU A 131 6.61 -23.10 11.57
N TYR A 132 5.61 -23.92 11.90
CA TYR A 132 4.27 -23.45 12.23
C TYR A 132 3.71 -24.18 13.46
N SER A 133 2.88 -23.48 14.23
CA SER A 133 2.11 -24.02 15.37
C SER A 133 0.63 -23.96 15.03
N ARG A 134 -0.13 -24.98 15.44
CA ARG A 134 -1.58 -25.06 15.21
C ARG A 134 -2.31 -25.03 16.54
N PHE A 135 -3.15 -24.03 16.74
CA PHE A 135 -4.03 -23.89 17.89
C PHE A 135 -5.42 -24.49 17.57
N ASP A 136 -5.99 -25.29 18.47
CA ASP A 136 -7.35 -25.83 18.33
C ASP A 136 -8.30 -25.06 19.26
N TRP A 137 -9.25 -24.35 18.65
CA TRP A 137 -10.25 -23.56 19.37
C TRP A 137 -11.12 -24.41 20.30
N THR A 138 -11.32 -25.69 19.99
CA THR A 138 -12.17 -26.62 20.75
C THR A 138 -11.51 -27.00 22.08
N THR A 139 -10.21 -27.29 22.04
CA THR A 139 -9.45 -27.65 23.24
C THR A 139 -8.84 -26.44 23.93
N ASN A 140 -8.95 -25.26 23.30
CA ASN A 140 -8.35 -24.01 23.75
C ASN A 140 -6.85 -24.17 24.06
N ALA A 141 -6.13 -24.87 23.19
CA ALA A 141 -4.74 -25.25 23.39
C ALA A 141 -4.03 -25.51 22.06
N ARG A 142 -2.70 -25.54 22.09
CA ARG A 142 -1.92 -26.00 20.95
C ARG A 142 -2.23 -27.48 20.67
N SER A 143 -2.42 -27.82 19.41
CA SER A 143 -2.54 -29.20 18.95
C SER A 143 -1.31 -30.02 19.38
N PRO A 144 -1.45 -31.31 19.76
CA PRO A 144 -0.31 -32.17 20.06
C PRO A 144 0.67 -32.28 18.89
N ASN A 145 1.96 -32.44 19.20
CA ASN A 145 3.06 -32.59 18.23
C ASN A 145 3.33 -31.36 17.34
N TYR A 146 3.07 -30.16 17.86
CA TYR A 146 3.47 -28.88 17.28
C TYR A 146 4.54 -28.20 18.14
N PRO A 147 5.45 -27.40 17.56
CA PRO A 147 5.45 -26.92 16.17
C PRO A 147 5.91 -27.99 15.17
N LYS A 148 5.63 -27.77 13.89
CA LYS A 148 6.06 -28.62 12.77
C LYS A 148 6.74 -27.77 11.71
N LEU A 149 7.59 -28.40 10.89
CA LEU A 149 8.16 -27.75 9.70
C LEU A 149 7.04 -27.35 8.72
N PHE A 150 7.13 -26.15 8.18
CA PHE A 150 6.20 -25.58 7.23
C PHE A 150 6.22 -26.34 5.90
N THR A 151 7.37 -26.39 5.22
CA THR A 151 7.50 -26.88 3.84
C THR A 151 6.95 -28.30 3.62
N PRO A 152 7.32 -29.34 4.39
CA PRO A 152 6.80 -30.68 4.14
C PRO A 152 5.32 -30.85 4.54
N ASN A 153 4.77 -29.99 5.41
CA ASN A 153 3.41 -30.17 5.95
C ASN A 153 2.35 -29.28 5.26
N TRP A 154 2.77 -28.17 4.64
CA TRP A 154 1.90 -27.30 3.85
C TRP A 154 2.05 -27.51 2.34
N HIS A 155 2.95 -28.42 1.94
CA HIS A 155 3.32 -28.66 0.54
C HIS A 155 3.70 -27.35 -0.19
N ALA A 156 4.36 -26.44 0.53
CA ALA A 156 4.75 -25.15 -0.01
C ALA A 156 5.82 -25.35 -1.10
N THR A 157 5.66 -24.63 -2.21
CA THR A 157 6.57 -24.73 -3.36
C THR A 157 7.09 -23.36 -3.76
N GLY A 158 8.19 -23.36 -4.52
CA GLY A 158 8.75 -22.15 -5.11
C GLY A 158 9.03 -21.06 -4.07
N PRO A 159 8.63 -19.80 -4.34
CA PRO A 159 8.87 -18.69 -3.43
C PRO A 159 8.30 -18.89 -2.03
N PHE A 160 7.18 -19.59 -1.88
CA PHE A 160 6.53 -19.76 -0.57
C PHE A 160 7.31 -20.64 0.41
N THR A 161 8.32 -21.41 -0.05
CA THR A 161 9.21 -22.17 0.85
C THR A 161 9.97 -21.29 1.85
N ALA A 162 10.10 -20.00 1.57
CA ALA A 162 10.74 -19.02 2.43
C ALA A 162 9.75 -18.28 3.37
N GLY A 163 8.51 -18.76 3.52
CA GLY A 163 7.50 -18.19 4.43
C GLY A 163 6.33 -17.47 3.75
N ILE A 164 5.45 -16.92 4.60
CA ILE A 164 4.19 -16.23 4.28
C ILE A 164 4.16 -14.92 5.07
N ASP A 165 3.60 -13.85 4.49
CA ASP A 165 3.38 -12.57 5.18
C ASP A 165 1.97 -12.44 5.75
N GLY A 166 0.95 -12.92 5.01
CA GLY A 166 -0.43 -12.82 5.45
C GLY A 166 -1.39 -13.62 4.57
N GLU A 167 -2.67 -13.57 4.94
CA GLU A 167 -3.73 -14.36 4.33
C GLU A 167 -4.96 -13.50 4.08
N ILE A 168 -5.65 -13.80 2.98
CA ILE A 168 -7.04 -13.41 2.77
C ILE A 168 -7.87 -14.71 2.71
N PRO A 169 -8.79 -14.95 3.65
CA PRO A 169 -9.60 -16.16 3.65
C PRO A 169 -10.66 -16.08 2.55
N GLY A 170 -10.77 -17.15 1.77
CA GLY A 170 -11.80 -17.28 0.74
C GLY A 170 -13.20 -17.34 1.35
N LEU A 171 -14.17 -16.70 0.67
CA LEU A 171 -15.58 -16.75 1.02
C LEU A 171 -16.40 -17.50 -0.04
N ARG A 172 -17.67 -17.81 0.28
CA ARG A 172 -18.62 -18.46 -0.62
C ARG A 172 -18.09 -19.81 -1.14
N SER A 173 -18.05 -20.02 -2.46
CA SER A 173 -17.49 -21.21 -3.09
C SER A 173 -15.99 -21.41 -2.82
N PHE A 174 -15.31 -20.40 -2.29
CA PHE A 174 -13.91 -20.45 -1.88
C PHE A 174 -13.73 -20.61 -0.36
N GLY A 175 -14.77 -20.99 0.40
CA GLY A 175 -14.69 -21.13 1.86
C GLY A 175 -13.69 -22.17 2.39
N THR A 176 -13.16 -23.03 1.52
CA THR A 176 -12.07 -23.98 1.84
C THR A 176 -10.70 -23.44 1.44
N LYS A 177 -10.63 -22.25 0.82
CA LYS A 177 -9.41 -21.70 0.24
C LYS A 177 -8.84 -20.58 1.11
N ALA A 178 -7.52 -20.52 1.15
CA ALA A 178 -6.75 -19.38 1.62
C ALA A 178 -5.96 -18.79 0.46
N TYR A 179 -5.89 -17.45 0.41
CA TYR A 179 -5.01 -16.73 -0.50
C TYR A 179 -3.83 -16.24 0.32
N LEU A 180 -2.70 -16.95 0.19
CA LEU A 180 -1.49 -16.72 0.96
C LEU A 180 -0.61 -15.74 0.21
N PHE A 181 -0.20 -14.67 0.87
CA PHE A 181 0.62 -13.62 0.28
C PHE A 181 2.02 -13.63 0.85
N ARG A 182 2.98 -13.20 0.02
CA ARG A 182 4.31 -12.80 0.48
C ARG A 182 4.90 -11.74 -0.42
N ILE A 183 5.84 -10.98 0.12
CA ILE A 183 6.73 -10.14 -0.68
C ILE A 183 7.88 -10.99 -1.21
N ALA A 184 8.13 -10.87 -2.52
CA ALA A 184 9.24 -11.51 -3.20
C ALA A 184 10.04 -10.48 -4.00
N ARG A 185 11.36 -10.68 -4.06
CA ARG A 185 12.22 -9.92 -4.96
C ARG A 185 12.12 -10.49 -6.36
N THR A 186 11.86 -9.64 -7.34
CA THR A 186 11.83 -10.00 -8.76
C THR A 186 12.47 -8.89 -9.58
N VAL A 187 12.98 -9.25 -10.76
CA VAL A 187 13.49 -8.28 -11.74
C VAL A 187 12.40 -8.10 -12.78
N VAL A 188 11.98 -6.86 -13.01
CA VAL A 188 10.89 -6.53 -13.94
C VAL A 188 11.36 -5.62 -15.07
N ASP A 189 10.69 -5.71 -16.21
CA ASP A 189 10.78 -4.72 -17.27
C ASP A 189 10.09 -3.41 -16.86
N ASP A 190 9.99 -2.50 -17.82
CA ASP A 190 9.36 -1.21 -17.60
C ASP A 190 7.82 -1.32 -17.47
N ASP A 191 7.20 -2.41 -17.92
CA ASP A 191 5.77 -2.67 -17.75
C ASP A 191 5.43 -3.40 -16.42
N GLY A 192 6.46 -3.78 -15.65
CA GLY A 192 6.30 -4.49 -14.38
C GLY A 192 6.23 -6.01 -14.51
N HIS A 193 6.48 -6.55 -15.71
CA HIS A 193 6.52 -8.00 -15.95
C HIS A 193 7.89 -8.59 -15.61
N PRO A 194 7.96 -9.81 -15.05
CA PRO A 194 9.22 -10.46 -14.73
C PRO A 194 10.11 -10.71 -15.96
N ILE A 195 11.37 -10.31 -15.86
CA ILE A 195 12.41 -10.58 -16.87
C ILE A 195 13.70 -11.10 -16.23
N ALA A 196 14.66 -11.51 -17.07
CA ALA A 196 15.93 -12.06 -16.58
C ALA A 196 16.74 -11.03 -15.76
N ALA A 197 17.49 -11.54 -14.78
CA ALA A 197 18.34 -10.71 -13.93
C ALA A 197 19.36 -9.89 -14.77
N GLY A 198 19.54 -8.62 -14.39
CA GLY A 198 20.45 -7.70 -15.09
C GLY A 198 19.84 -7.00 -16.32
N LEU A 199 18.63 -7.38 -16.75
CA LEU A 199 17.93 -6.73 -17.86
C LEU A 199 16.89 -5.70 -17.43
N GLY A 200 16.60 -5.61 -16.12
CA GLY A 200 15.50 -4.80 -15.60
C GLY A 200 15.74 -4.24 -14.21
N ARG A 201 14.67 -3.77 -13.59
CA ARG A 201 14.67 -3.16 -12.27
C ARG A 201 14.31 -4.20 -11.22
N THR A 202 15.09 -4.27 -10.14
CA THR A 202 14.75 -5.15 -9.02
C THR A 202 13.67 -4.48 -8.15
N VAL A 203 12.54 -5.16 -7.96
CA VAL A 203 11.44 -4.73 -7.10
C VAL A 203 11.16 -5.76 -6.02
N SER A 204 10.61 -5.30 -4.90
CA SER A 204 9.99 -6.15 -3.88
C SER A 204 8.48 -6.04 -4.03
N ALA A 205 7.84 -7.11 -4.46
CA ALA A 205 6.44 -7.11 -4.90
C ALA A 205 5.63 -8.20 -4.22
N PRO A 206 4.32 -8.02 -4.02
CA PRO A 206 3.45 -9.09 -3.58
C PRO A 206 3.37 -10.18 -4.65
N ILE A 207 3.41 -11.42 -4.19
CA ILE A 207 3.02 -12.62 -4.92
C ILE A 207 2.01 -13.37 -4.06
N TYR A 208 1.17 -14.19 -4.68
CA TYR A 208 0.20 -14.97 -3.92
C TYR A 208 0.06 -16.40 -4.44
N ALA A 209 -0.37 -17.29 -3.55
CA ALA A 209 -0.78 -18.63 -3.88
C ALA A 209 -2.18 -18.91 -3.31
N ARG A 210 -2.94 -19.75 -4.01
CA ARG A 210 -4.21 -20.26 -3.49
C ARG A 210 -3.98 -21.64 -2.89
N TYR A 211 -4.22 -21.76 -1.59
CA TYR A 211 -4.12 -23.01 -0.83
C TYR A 211 -5.53 -23.53 -0.52
N ASP A 212 -5.72 -24.85 -0.58
CA ASP A 212 -6.97 -25.50 -0.23
C ASP A 212 -6.83 -26.32 1.06
N TYR A 213 -7.61 -25.99 2.08
CA TYR A 213 -7.57 -26.64 3.38
C TYR A 213 -8.06 -28.08 3.38
N ASP A 214 -8.90 -28.45 2.41
CA ASP A 214 -9.47 -29.80 2.33
C ASP A 214 -8.51 -30.78 1.65
N SER A 215 -7.92 -30.38 0.52
CA SER A 215 -6.88 -31.19 -0.14
C SER A 215 -5.47 -31.00 0.45
N GLU A 216 -5.27 -29.96 1.26
CA GLU A 216 -3.97 -29.55 1.82
C GLU A 216 -2.91 -29.32 0.73
N THR A 217 -3.28 -28.63 -0.35
CA THR A 217 -2.38 -28.36 -1.48
C THR A 217 -2.43 -26.92 -1.97
N PHE A 218 -1.32 -26.46 -2.57
CA PHE A 218 -1.26 -25.23 -3.36
C PHE A 218 -1.85 -25.53 -4.74
N GLU A 219 -2.96 -24.87 -5.09
CA GLU A 219 -3.61 -25.04 -6.40
C GLU A 219 -2.85 -24.31 -7.51
N PHE A 220 -2.36 -23.11 -7.20
CA PHE A 220 -1.50 -22.33 -8.09
C PHE A 220 -0.72 -21.26 -7.31
N THR A 221 0.29 -20.69 -7.97
CA THR A 221 1.07 -19.55 -7.50
C THR A 221 1.17 -18.52 -8.62
N ILE A 222 0.92 -17.24 -8.32
CA ILE A 222 1.13 -16.13 -9.24
C ILE A 222 2.32 -15.32 -8.74
N THR A 223 3.37 -15.24 -9.57
CA THR A 223 4.63 -14.57 -9.26
C THR A 223 4.90 -13.32 -10.09
N ASP A 224 4.09 -13.05 -11.12
CA ASP A 224 4.16 -11.83 -11.90
C ASP A 224 3.47 -10.69 -11.12
N PRO A 225 4.20 -9.63 -10.71
CA PRO A 225 3.61 -8.53 -9.95
C PRO A 225 2.46 -7.81 -10.66
N PHE A 226 2.51 -7.69 -11.99
CA PHE A 226 1.43 -7.09 -12.76
C PHE A 226 0.17 -7.95 -12.66
N GLU A 227 0.32 -9.27 -12.86
CA GLU A 227 -0.80 -10.20 -12.77
C GLU A 227 -1.39 -10.23 -11.35
N VAL A 228 -0.57 -10.13 -10.31
CA VAL A 228 -1.05 -10.07 -8.92
C VAL A 228 -1.97 -8.86 -8.70
N VAL A 229 -1.66 -7.68 -9.27
CA VAL A 229 -2.55 -6.52 -9.21
C VAL A 229 -3.85 -6.78 -9.98
N ALA A 230 -3.76 -7.35 -11.17
CA ALA A 230 -4.93 -7.63 -12.01
C ALA A 230 -5.91 -8.65 -11.39
N GLN A 231 -5.40 -9.62 -10.63
CA GLN A 231 -6.21 -10.66 -9.98
C GLN A 231 -6.92 -10.18 -8.70
N TRP A 232 -6.59 -8.98 -8.21
CA TRP A 232 -7.22 -8.39 -7.03
C TRP A 232 -7.74 -6.98 -7.35
N PRO A 233 -8.82 -6.87 -8.16
CA PRO A 233 -9.24 -5.61 -8.76
C PRO A 233 -9.43 -4.50 -7.72
N GLY A 234 -8.59 -3.48 -7.84
CA GLY A 234 -8.58 -2.29 -6.98
C GLY A 234 -8.07 -2.48 -5.56
N LEU A 235 -7.82 -3.71 -5.08
CA LEU A 235 -7.36 -3.93 -3.70
C LEU A 235 -5.97 -3.35 -3.49
N LEU A 236 -4.99 -3.80 -4.29
CA LEU A 236 -3.59 -3.37 -4.14
C LEU A 236 -3.38 -1.89 -4.49
N PRO A 237 -4.00 -1.34 -5.56
CA PRO A 237 -3.96 0.10 -5.83
C PRO A 237 -4.46 0.96 -4.67
N ILE A 238 -5.57 0.57 -4.04
CA ILE A 238 -6.13 1.31 -2.91
C ILE A 238 -5.25 1.19 -1.66
N LEU A 239 -4.71 0.01 -1.34
CA LEU A 239 -3.78 -0.15 -0.22
C LEU A 239 -2.48 0.64 -0.44
N ASP A 240 -1.93 0.60 -1.66
CA ASP A 240 -0.76 1.39 -2.04
C ASP A 240 -1.05 2.90 -2.00
N ALA A 241 -2.27 3.35 -2.33
CA ALA A 241 -2.66 4.77 -2.22
C ALA A 241 -2.65 5.27 -0.77
N GLY A 242 -3.05 4.40 0.16
CA GLY A 242 -2.86 4.66 1.59
C GLY A 242 -1.39 4.87 1.94
N ALA A 243 -0.54 3.88 1.62
CA ALA A 243 0.90 3.97 1.92
C ALA A 243 1.59 5.16 1.22
N ALA A 244 1.18 5.49 -0.01
CA ALA A 244 1.67 6.65 -0.72
C ALA A 244 1.27 7.97 -0.05
N THR A 245 0.10 8.02 0.59
CA THR A 245 -0.34 9.19 1.36
C THR A 245 0.59 9.43 2.54
N ASP A 246 1.06 8.38 3.23
CA ASP A 246 2.06 8.50 4.30
C ASP A 246 3.37 9.12 3.81
N VAL A 247 3.88 8.61 2.69
CA VAL A 247 5.13 9.11 2.09
C VAL A 247 4.98 10.57 1.63
N ALA A 248 3.85 10.90 1.00
CA ALA A 248 3.55 12.25 0.57
C ALA A 248 3.46 13.24 1.75
N LEU A 249 2.75 12.86 2.82
CA LEU A 249 2.65 13.67 4.04
C LEU A 249 4.02 13.87 4.69
N ASP A 250 4.85 12.83 4.76
CA ASP A 250 6.21 12.95 5.31
C ASP A 250 7.08 13.92 4.49
N TRP A 251 7.04 13.86 3.15
CA TRP A 251 7.76 14.83 2.31
C TRP A 251 7.28 16.26 2.53
N VAL A 252 5.96 16.47 2.57
CA VAL A 252 5.36 17.78 2.78
C VAL A 252 5.69 18.31 4.18
N ASP A 253 5.65 17.47 5.22
CA ASP A 253 5.94 17.85 6.61
C ASP A 253 7.41 18.22 6.80
N ARG A 254 8.34 17.43 6.24
CA ARG A 254 9.77 17.75 6.23
C ARG A 254 10.06 19.06 5.49
N THR A 255 9.36 19.29 4.37
CA THR A 255 9.48 20.52 3.58
C THR A 255 8.94 21.73 4.35
N LEU A 256 7.75 21.64 4.96
CA LEU A 256 7.16 22.69 5.78
C LEU A 256 8.05 23.05 6.99
N ALA A 257 8.66 22.04 7.62
CA ALA A 257 9.62 22.25 8.69
C ALA A 257 10.87 23.01 8.19
N ALA A 258 11.43 22.61 7.05
CA ALA A 258 12.58 23.29 6.43
C ALA A 258 12.26 24.75 6.05
N LEU A 259 11.08 25.01 5.49
CA LEU A 259 10.59 26.36 5.16
C LEU A 259 10.22 27.20 6.39
N GLY A 260 10.16 26.60 7.58
CA GLY A 260 10.01 27.32 8.84
C GLY A 260 11.28 28.04 9.29
N GLY A 261 12.44 27.66 8.74
CA GLY A 261 13.75 28.24 9.05
C GLY A 261 14.25 29.23 7.98
N PRO A 262 15.52 29.65 8.05
CA PRO A 262 16.14 30.49 7.03
C PRO A 262 16.29 29.73 5.71
N VAL A 263 16.20 30.46 4.58
CA VAL A 263 16.43 29.88 3.25
C VAL A 263 17.88 29.44 3.11
N THR A 264 18.10 28.13 3.14
CA THR A 264 19.43 27.52 2.93
C THR A 264 19.79 27.49 1.44
N PRO A 265 21.08 27.27 1.08
CA PRO A 265 21.47 27.07 -0.31
C PRO A 265 20.69 25.94 -1.00
N ALA A 266 20.38 24.85 -0.28
CA ALA A 266 19.59 23.73 -0.81
C ALA A 266 18.15 24.16 -1.11
N ILE A 267 17.48 24.87 -0.19
CA ILE A 267 16.12 25.39 -0.42
C ILE A 267 16.11 26.37 -1.59
N ALA A 268 17.10 27.26 -1.67
CA ALA A 268 17.21 28.22 -2.76
C ALA A 268 17.40 27.52 -4.12
N THR A 269 18.15 26.42 -4.15
CA THR A 269 18.34 25.59 -5.34
C THR A 269 17.05 24.89 -5.75
N ALA A 270 16.34 24.26 -4.81
CA ALA A 270 15.03 23.64 -5.09
C ALA A 270 14.00 24.68 -5.59
N CYS A 271 13.98 25.90 -5.04
CA CYS A 271 13.10 26.97 -5.50
C CYS A 271 13.43 27.41 -6.94
N ARG A 272 14.71 27.41 -7.31
CA ARG A 272 15.14 27.70 -8.69
C ARG A 272 14.72 26.58 -9.63
N HIS A 273 14.90 25.32 -9.23
CA HIS A 273 14.55 24.16 -10.05
C HIS A 273 13.06 24.08 -10.34
N HIS A 274 12.21 24.27 -9.32
CA HIS A 274 10.79 23.92 -9.42
C HIS A 274 9.83 25.09 -9.47
N PHE A 275 10.27 26.29 -9.09
CA PHE A 275 9.47 27.51 -9.11
C PHE A 275 10.09 28.64 -9.94
N ALA A 276 11.17 28.36 -10.67
CA ALA A 276 11.88 29.34 -11.52
C ALA A 276 12.24 30.65 -10.80
N MET A 277 12.38 30.62 -9.47
CA MET A 277 12.58 31.84 -8.68
C MET A 277 14.00 32.38 -8.87
N THR A 278 14.12 33.65 -9.25
CA THR A 278 15.41 34.33 -9.41
C THR A 278 15.63 35.40 -8.34
N GLY A 279 16.88 35.66 -7.97
CA GLY A 279 17.22 36.70 -6.99
C GLY A 279 16.89 36.28 -5.55
N THR A 280 16.25 37.18 -4.79
CA THR A 280 15.80 36.91 -3.43
C THR A 280 14.62 35.93 -3.45
N ILE A 281 14.78 34.79 -2.80
CA ILE A 281 13.77 33.74 -2.73
C ILE A 281 12.74 34.07 -1.66
N ASP A 282 11.47 34.17 -2.05
CA ASP A 282 10.32 34.28 -1.13
C ASP A 282 9.54 32.97 -1.12
N THR A 283 9.58 32.27 0.01
CA THR A 283 8.92 30.98 0.20
C THR A 283 7.53 31.08 0.81
N THR A 284 7.02 32.29 1.07
CA THR A 284 5.75 32.52 1.77
C THR A 284 4.60 31.81 1.09
N VAL A 285 4.47 31.99 -0.24
CA VAL A 285 3.41 31.37 -1.03
C VAL A 285 3.57 29.85 -1.08
N ILE A 286 4.81 29.36 -1.29
CA ILE A 286 5.11 27.92 -1.34
C ILE A 286 4.70 27.26 -0.01
N ARG A 287 5.07 27.87 1.12
CA ARG A 287 4.74 27.36 2.46
C ARG A 287 3.24 27.34 2.72
N ALA A 288 2.52 28.41 2.36
CA ALA A 288 1.07 28.44 2.52
C ALA A 288 0.40 27.32 1.71
N ARG A 289 0.79 27.16 0.45
CA ARG A 289 0.26 26.15 -0.47
C ARG A 289 0.57 24.72 -0.03
N LEU A 290 1.78 24.45 0.45
CA LEU A 290 2.13 23.16 1.05
C LEU A 290 1.29 22.88 2.31
N GLY A 291 0.93 23.89 3.09
CA GLY A 291 0.00 23.75 4.20
C GLY A 291 -1.39 23.30 3.75
N GLU A 292 -1.90 23.88 2.65
CA GLU A 292 -3.18 23.48 2.07
C GLU A 292 -3.12 22.06 1.48
N ILE A 293 -2.04 21.73 0.75
CA ILE A 293 -1.77 20.37 0.25
C ILE A 293 -1.72 19.35 1.39
N ARG A 294 -1.04 19.67 2.49
CA ARG A 294 -0.98 18.81 3.67
C ARG A 294 -2.36 18.52 4.24
N THR A 295 -3.19 19.56 4.42
CA THR A 295 -4.58 19.38 4.86
C THR A 295 -5.32 18.47 3.90
N ARG A 296 -5.17 18.70 2.60
CA ARG A 296 -5.85 17.89 1.59
C ARG A 296 -5.38 16.43 1.58
N LEU A 297 -4.10 16.15 1.69
CA LEU A 297 -3.56 14.79 1.79
C LEU A 297 -4.10 14.04 3.03
N ASN A 298 -4.37 14.73 4.13
CA ASN A 298 -5.02 14.11 5.30
C ASN A 298 -6.49 13.75 5.02
N ASP A 299 -7.17 14.54 4.18
CA ASP A 299 -8.59 14.36 3.86
C ASP A 299 -8.84 13.40 2.68
N ILE A 300 -7.92 13.35 1.70
CA ILE A 300 -8.03 12.56 0.47
C ILE A 300 -8.40 11.09 0.72
N PRO A 301 -7.84 10.39 1.73
CA PRO A 301 -8.18 8.98 1.96
C PRO A 301 -9.67 8.71 2.16
N ASN A 302 -10.42 9.69 2.68
CA ASN A 302 -11.88 9.58 2.84
C ASN A 302 -12.65 9.72 1.52
N ALA A 303 -11.95 10.11 0.45
CA ALA A 303 -12.49 10.42 -0.86
C ALA A 303 -11.70 9.73 -1.98
N PHE A 304 -10.99 8.62 -1.69
CA PHE A 304 -10.46 7.78 -2.77
C PHE A 304 -11.58 6.95 -3.41
N ARG A 305 -11.42 6.68 -4.70
CA ARG A 305 -12.27 5.75 -5.45
C ARG A 305 -11.42 4.94 -6.41
N TRP A 306 -11.48 3.61 -6.31
CA TRP A 306 -10.90 2.80 -7.37
C TRP A 306 -11.75 2.92 -8.65
N THR A 307 -11.08 3.18 -9.77
CA THR A 307 -11.72 3.28 -11.09
C THR A 307 -11.04 2.33 -12.07
N PRO A 308 -11.71 1.23 -12.48
CA PRO A 308 -11.14 0.27 -13.42
C PRO A 308 -10.89 0.93 -14.78
N GLY A 309 -9.74 0.63 -15.38
CA GLY A 309 -9.37 1.17 -16.70
C GLY A 309 -9.07 2.68 -16.73
N LEU A 310 -8.91 3.32 -15.57
CA LEU A 310 -8.40 4.69 -15.51
C LEU A 310 -7.01 4.73 -16.15
N ARG A 311 -6.82 5.65 -17.09
CA ARG A 311 -5.57 5.81 -17.86
C ARG A 311 -4.47 6.56 -17.11
N PHE A 312 -4.77 7.05 -15.92
CA PHE A 312 -3.87 7.78 -15.04
C PHE A 312 -3.68 6.99 -13.74
N ALA A 313 -2.54 7.19 -13.08
CA ALA A 313 -2.29 6.60 -11.77
C ALA A 313 -3.36 7.06 -10.77
N ALA A 314 -3.61 8.36 -10.75
CA ALA A 314 -4.72 8.95 -10.04
C ALA A 314 -5.29 10.11 -10.85
N GLN A 315 -6.53 10.49 -10.56
CA GLN A 315 -7.17 11.65 -11.16
C GLN A 315 -8.17 12.26 -10.20
N THR A 316 -8.09 13.57 -9.98
CA THR A 316 -8.97 14.27 -9.06
C THR A 316 -10.05 15.01 -9.81
N SER A 317 -11.29 14.66 -9.52
CA SER A 317 -12.43 15.53 -9.82
C SER A 317 -12.53 16.58 -8.72
N GLN A 318 -12.26 17.84 -9.06
CA GLN A 318 -12.23 18.95 -8.10
C GLN A 318 -13.50 18.98 -7.24
N GLY A 319 -13.32 19.06 -5.91
CA GLY A 319 -14.44 19.09 -4.95
C GLY A 319 -15.14 17.75 -4.70
N SER A 320 -14.71 16.65 -5.33
CA SER A 320 -15.40 15.35 -5.24
C SER A 320 -14.53 14.25 -4.64
N PHE A 321 -13.74 13.57 -5.45
CA PHE A 321 -12.92 12.41 -5.06
C PHE A 321 -11.65 12.35 -5.89
N THR A 322 -10.68 11.59 -5.40
CA THR A 322 -9.48 11.20 -6.15
C THR A 322 -9.67 9.77 -6.62
N GLU A 323 -9.73 9.57 -7.94
CA GLU A 323 -9.76 8.26 -8.55
C GLU A 323 -8.36 7.65 -8.50
N VAL A 324 -8.29 6.34 -8.30
CA VAL A 324 -7.04 5.55 -8.33
C VAL A 324 -7.24 4.42 -9.33
N GLY A 325 -6.34 4.37 -10.32
CA GLY A 325 -6.32 3.34 -11.36
C GLY A 325 -5.40 2.18 -11.02
N ASP A 326 -5.48 1.09 -11.78
CA ASP A 326 -4.59 -0.06 -11.60
C ASP A 326 -3.12 0.31 -11.87
N ILE A 327 -2.90 1.27 -12.78
CA ILE A 327 -1.56 1.76 -13.12
C ILE A 327 -0.85 2.50 -11.98
N PHE A 328 -1.59 2.88 -10.94
CA PHE A 328 -1.03 3.36 -9.68
C PHE A 328 -0.10 2.31 -9.05
N SER A 329 -0.41 1.02 -9.21
CA SER A 329 0.42 -0.06 -8.69
C SER A 329 1.22 -0.79 -9.77
N THR A 330 0.78 -0.86 -11.02
CA THR A 330 1.56 -1.57 -12.05
C THR A 330 2.74 -0.74 -12.55
N PHE A 331 2.54 0.55 -12.85
CA PHE A 331 3.56 1.40 -13.49
C PHE A 331 4.23 2.40 -12.56
N HIS A 332 3.80 2.51 -11.30
CA HIS A 332 4.40 3.48 -10.37
C HIS A 332 5.07 2.79 -9.18
N GLY A 333 6.30 3.21 -8.88
CA GLY A 333 6.96 2.86 -7.62
C GLY A 333 6.44 3.71 -6.45
N PRO A 334 6.87 3.43 -5.20
CA PRO A 334 6.43 4.16 -4.01
C PRO A 334 6.57 5.69 -4.13
N SER A 335 7.70 6.16 -4.66
CA SER A 335 7.93 7.60 -4.83
C SER A 335 7.04 8.23 -5.90
N GLY A 336 6.83 7.53 -7.03
CA GLY A 336 5.95 8.02 -8.10
C GLY A 336 4.49 8.08 -7.66
N ARG A 337 4.04 7.11 -6.86
CA ARG A 337 2.72 7.15 -6.23
C ARG A 337 2.54 8.31 -5.26
N ALA A 338 3.52 8.55 -4.38
CA ALA A 338 3.48 9.68 -3.46
C ALA A 338 3.46 11.02 -4.21
N ALA A 339 4.24 11.12 -5.29
CA ALA A 339 4.22 12.26 -6.20
C ALA A 339 2.84 12.49 -6.81
N ALA A 340 2.22 11.43 -7.35
CA ALA A 340 0.87 11.50 -7.90
C ALA A 340 -0.13 12.00 -6.87
N LEU A 341 -0.05 11.59 -5.60
CA LEU A 341 -0.96 12.09 -4.57
C LEU A 341 -0.74 13.57 -4.21
N ILE A 342 0.51 14.06 -4.20
CA ILE A 342 0.78 15.50 -4.05
C ILE A 342 0.21 16.27 -5.25
N HIS A 343 0.42 15.75 -6.47
CA HIS A 343 -0.09 16.30 -7.72
C HIS A 343 -1.62 16.45 -7.68
N GLU A 344 -2.30 15.37 -7.31
CA GLU A 344 -3.75 15.33 -7.17
C GLU A 344 -4.28 16.27 -6.06
N ALA A 345 -3.54 16.40 -4.96
CA ALA A 345 -3.88 17.36 -3.91
C ALA A 345 -3.78 18.82 -4.40
N VAL A 346 -2.85 19.12 -5.31
CA VAL A 346 -2.76 20.44 -5.95
C VAL A 346 -3.97 20.70 -6.84
N HIS A 347 -4.33 19.76 -7.73
CA HIS A 347 -5.51 19.90 -8.59
C HIS A 347 -6.78 20.18 -7.80
N PHE A 348 -6.94 19.49 -6.66
CA PHE A 348 -8.08 19.74 -5.79
C PHE A 348 -8.12 21.18 -5.24
N THR A 349 -6.96 21.71 -4.88
CA THR A 349 -6.84 22.93 -4.07
C THR A 349 -6.71 24.19 -4.91
N PHE A 350 -5.97 24.13 -6.02
CA PHE A 350 -5.60 25.32 -6.81
C PHE A 350 -6.30 25.38 -8.19
N GLY A 351 -7.05 24.33 -8.56
CA GLY A 351 -7.77 24.24 -9.84
C GLY A 351 -6.89 23.79 -11.01
N ALA A 352 -7.44 23.81 -12.23
CA ALA A 352 -6.81 23.34 -13.46
C ALA A 352 -5.79 24.35 -14.02
N GLY A 353 -4.82 24.77 -13.20
CA GLY A 353 -3.65 25.52 -13.66
C GLY A 353 -2.84 24.74 -14.71
N PRO A 354 -1.75 25.31 -15.23
CA PRO A 354 -0.85 24.58 -16.12
C PRO A 354 -0.41 23.29 -15.44
N ASP A 355 -0.77 22.14 -16.01
CA ASP A 355 -0.33 20.81 -15.57
C ASP A 355 0.83 20.37 -16.46
N VAL A 356 1.96 21.07 -16.34
CA VAL A 356 3.15 20.75 -17.13
C VAL A 356 3.96 19.72 -16.35
N PRO A 357 4.05 18.48 -16.82
CA PRO A 357 4.80 17.45 -16.13
C PRO A 357 6.29 17.78 -16.16
N GLU A 358 7.03 17.39 -15.11
CA GLU A 358 8.44 17.80 -14.99
C GLU A 358 9.37 17.24 -16.07
N TRP A 359 8.93 16.20 -16.78
CA TRP A 359 9.66 15.65 -17.91
C TRP A 359 9.46 16.42 -19.21
N SER A 360 8.45 17.29 -19.31
CA SER A 360 8.10 17.97 -20.56
C SER A 360 9.26 18.81 -21.10
N GLY A 361 9.76 18.43 -22.28
CA GLY A 361 10.90 19.07 -22.95
C GLY A 361 12.27 18.83 -22.31
N ALA A 362 12.35 17.92 -21.32
CA ALA A 362 13.59 17.64 -20.61
C ALA A 362 14.38 16.49 -21.25
N THR A 363 15.70 16.46 -21.02
CA THR A 363 16.52 15.27 -21.26
C THR A 363 16.92 14.68 -19.91
N ILE A 364 16.50 13.45 -19.66
CA ILE A 364 16.63 12.80 -18.36
C ILE A 364 17.36 11.49 -18.52
N ALA A 365 18.48 11.32 -17.80
CA ALA A 365 19.33 10.13 -17.88
C ALA A 365 19.71 9.72 -19.33
N GLY A 366 19.89 10.72 -20.21
CA GLY A 366 20.23 10.50 -21.62
C GLY A 366 19.03 10.24 -22.55
N VAL A 367 17.81 10.22 -22.01
CA VAL A 367 16.56 10.10 -22.78
C VAL A 367 15.93 11.48 -22.94
N SER A 368 15.81 11.96 -24.18
CA SER A 368 15.13 13.22 -24.47
C SER A 368 13.62 12.99 -24.57
N HIS A 369 12.86 13.70 -23.75
CA HIS A 369 11.40 13.70 -23.78
C HIS A 369 10.89 14.89 -24.61
N GLY A 370 9.84 14.64 -25.38
CA GLY A 370 9.14 15.68 -26.12
C GLY A 370 8.39 16.66 -25.22
N ILE A 371 7.77 17.65 -25.84
CA ILE A 371 6.83 18.52 -25.14
C ILE A 371 5.54 17.74 -24.86
N ALA A 372 5.10 17.76 -23.61
CA ALA A 372 3.86 17.14 -23.19
C ALA A 372 2.67 17.80 -23.89
N THR A 373 1.64 17.00 -24.15
CA THR A 373 0.37 17.47 -24.72
C THR A 373 -0.76 17.15 -23.77
N ASP A 374 -1.68 18.08 -23.60
CA ASP A 374 -2.89 17.88 -22.82
C ASP A 374 -3.71 16.71 -23.43
N PRO A 375 -4.03 15.68 -22.64
CA PRO A 375 -4.67 14.47 -23.18
C PRO A 375 -6.14 14.70 -23.59
N GLY A 376 -6.80 15.75 -23.11
CA GLY A 376 -8.19 16.07 -23.45
C GLY A 376 -8.32 16.94 -24.71
N THR A 377 -7.36 17.83 -24.94
CA THR A 377 -7.40 18.86 -25.98
C THR A 377 -6.34 18.68 -27.07
N GLY A 378 -5.29 17.91 -26.81
CA GLY A 378 -4.11 17.76 -27.66
C GLY A 378 -3.21 19.01 -27.70
N ALA A 379 -3.47 20.02 -26.86
CA ALA A 379 -2.71 21.25 -26.83
C ALA A 379 -1.31 21.00 -26.24
N SER A 380 -0.29 21.66 -26.80
CA SER A 380 1.06 21.66 -26.23
C SER A 380 1.05 22.34 -24.86
N LEU A 381 1.65 21.68 -23.87
CA LEU A 381 1.80 22.19 -22.50
C LEU A 381 3.08 23.01 -22.30
N GLY A 382 4.00 22.98 -23.26
CA GLY A 382 5.29 23.68 -23.17
C GLY A 382 6.32 22.93 -22.33
N ALA A 383 7.57 23.40 -22.30
CA ALA A 383 8.62 22.75 -21.51
C ALA A 383 8.52 23.14 -20.05
N TYR A 384 8.78 22.20 -19.14
CA TYR A 384 8.75 22.47 -17.70
C TYR A 384 9.78 23.52 -17.28
N ALA A 385 10.97 23.49 -17.89
CA ALA A 385 12.04 24.46 -17.63
C ALA A 385 11.69 25.90 -18.05
N ASP A 386 10.67 26.07 -18.90
CA ASP A 386 10.21 27.37 -19.40
C ASP A 386 9.06 27.95 -18.55
N LEU A 387 8.62 27.26 -17.49
CA LEU A 387 7.60 27.77 -16.59
C LEU A 387 8.04 29.06 -15.92
N THR A 388 7.21 30.09 -16.00
CA THR A 388 7.38 31.29 -15.17
C THR A 388 7.12 30.97 -13.70
N THR A 389 7.66 31.76 -12.76
CA THR A 389 7.34 31.59 -11.33
C THR A 389 5.85 31.59 -11.04
N ALA A 390 5.08 32.46 -11.72
CA ALA A 390 3.63 32.50 -11.54
C ALA A 390 2.96 31.19 -11.98
N ALA A 391 3.38 30.62 -13.11
CA ALA A 391 2.86 29.35 -13.61
C ALA A 391 3.26 28.17 -12.71
N ALA A 392 4.52 28.13 -12.29
CA ALA A 392 5.05 27.08 -11.41
C ALA A 392 4.39 27.07 -10.03
N LEU A 393 4.02 28.24 -9.47
CA LEU A 393 3.27 28.35 -8.21
C LEU A 393 1.83 27.79 -8.27
N THR A 394 1.36 27.42 -9.47
CA THR A 394 0.07 26.75 -9.67
C THR A 394 0.21 25.37 -10.31
N ASN A 395 1.43 24.94 -10.63
CA ASN A 395 1.69 23.69 -11.33
C ASN A 395 1.78 22.52 -10.33
N PRO A 396 0.94 21.47 -10.46
CA PRO A 396 0.99 20.28 -9.60
C PRO A 396 2.37 19.63 -9.52
N SER A 397 3.02 19.46 -10.67
CA SER A 397 4.33 18.79 -10.77
C SER A 397 5.42 19.56 -10.01
N SER A 398 5.35 20.89 -9.97
CA SER A 398 6.27 21.73 -9.21
C SER A 398 6.25 21.45 -7.72
N TYR A 399 5.07 21.25 -7.13
CA TYR A 399 4.96 20.94 -5.69
C TYR A 399 5.42 19.53 -5.36
N ALA A 400 5.08 18.55 -6.20
CA ALA A 400 5.53 17.17 -5.99
C ALA A 400 7.07 17.07 -6.09
N ALA A 401 7.68 17.71 -7.09
CA ALA A 401 9.13 17.77 -7.28
C ALA A 401 9.84 18.48 -6.14
N PHE A 402 9.33 19.67 -5.78
CA PHE A 402 9.90 20.48 -4.73
C PHE A 402 9.84 19.78 -3.37
N ALA A 403 8.68 19.20 -3.01
CA ALA A 403 8.52 18.52 -1.73
C ALA A 403 9.49 17.35 -1.59
N GLN A 404 9.71 16.58 -2.66
CA GLN A 404 10.67 15.49 -2.60
C GLN A 404 12.13 16.00 -2.55
N GLU A 405 12.51 16.97 -3.39
CA GLU A 405 13.87 17.50 -3.40
C GLU A 405 14.25 18.10 -2.06
N VAL A 406 13.36 18.86 -1.41
CA VAL A 406 13.63 19.41 -0.08
C VAL A 406 13.68 18.31 0.97
N ALA A 407 12.79 17.32 0.91
CA ALA A 407 12.73 16.25 1.89
C ALA A 407 13.95 15.32 1.82
N ASN A 408 14.39 14.95 0.61
CA ASN A 408 15.39 13.90 0.38
C ASN A 408 16.74 14.43 -0.12
N GLY A 409 16.81 15.71 -0.49
CA GLY A 409 18.00 16.34 -1.09
C GLY A 409 18.08 16.23 -2.61
N GLU A 410 17.17 15.48 -3.25
CA GLU A 410 17.10 15.27 -4.69
C GLU A 410 15.69 14.85 -5.15
N ASP A 411 15.34 15.14 -6.41
CA ASP A 411 14.10 14.67 -7.07
C ASP A 411 14.33 13.34 -7.82
N THR A 412 14.06 12.24 -7.11
CA THR A 412 14.10 10.85 -7.56
C THR A 412 12.70 10.20 -7.70
N ARG A 413 11.61 10.96 -7.84
CA ARG A 413 10.23 10.43 -7.85
C ARG A 413 10.00 9.28 -8.85
N PHE A 414 10.79 9.23 -9.92
CA PHE A 414 10.71 8.22 -10.98
C PHE A 414 11.97 7.31 -11.09
N GLY A 415 12.85 7.33 -10.09
CA GLY A 415 14.05 6.48 -10.01
C GLY A 415 15.23 6.90 -10.90
N ALA A 416 16.30 6.09 -10.89
CA ALA A 416 17.45 6.27 -11.77
C ALA A 416 17.06 5.82 -13.20
N GLY A 417 17.09 6.73 -14.16
CA GLY A 417 16.70 6.44 -15.55
C GLY A 417 15.21 6.53 -15.80
N ARG A 418 14.64 7.75 -15.77
CA ARG A 418 13.22 8.03 -16.06
C ARG A 418 12.89 7.58 -17.49
N PRO A 419 12.01 6.59 -17.65
CA PRO A 419 10.66 6.85 -18.14
C PRO A 419 9.69 6.53 -16.99
N GLN A 420 8.54 7.19 -16.86
CA GLN A 420 7.37 6.92 -17.70
C GLN A 420 6.29 8.00 -17.51
N GLU A 421 5.63 8.32 -18.62
CA GLU A 421 4.16 8.24 -18.70
C GLU A 421 3.76 6.85 -19.18
#